data_AF-A0A0P8DIQ5-F1
#
_entry.id   AF-A0A0P8DIQ5-F1
#
_cell.length_a   1.000
_cell.length_b   1.000
_cell.length_c   1.000
_cell.angle_alpha   90.00
_cell.angle_beta   90.00
_cell.angle_gamma   90.00
#
_symmetry.space_group_name_H-M   'P 1'
#
loop_
_entity.id
_entity.type
_entity.pdbx_description
1 polymer ?
#
loop_
_entity_poly.entity_id
_entity_poly.type
_entity_poly.pdbx_seq_one_letter_code
_entity_poly.pdbx_strand_id
1 'polypeptide(L)'
;MFHSFVGYSQLATGMMLAVLLTGAAANADSAADRVAQSVVSSNSNTQLAALSRQRRPDRTIRRRPVGSPRRLPPNLVQPGGGLDVAAQSCDPQSRPLTALVPVENPVFTASAHPTFLFYLPDAPEQVDYVEFILLTADEKEEIYTAQFVPTAAGIISISLPAKAENALSMNGAYHWYLNLHCESTSAGSTTSNPTVNGWVQRLPQTEVTPIESALTADLTAGVPVSETGLPEVWYDAIAQVAEALENESTLQTQTPQIRRLWNNWLSAAGLAEVADAPVVGAVVPEP
;
A
#
# COMPACT_ATOMS: atom_id res chain seq x y z
N MET A 1 -69.43 -16.52 30.04
CA MET A 1 -68.65 -17.54 29.30
C MET A 1 -67.26 -17.53 29.92
N PHE A 2 -67.13 -18.09 31.12
CA PHE A 2 -66.61 -19.43 31.43
C PHE A 2 -65.08 -19.58 31.28
N HIS A 3 -64.48 -19.83 32.46
CA HIS A 3 -63.32 -20.66 32.81
C HIS A 3 -61.87 -20.14 32.76
N SER A 4 -61.38 -20.06 33.99
CA SER A 4 -60.02 -20.14 34.55
C SER A 4 -59.16 -21.33 34.09
N PHE A 5 -57.84 -21.16 34.19
CA PHE A 5 -56.77 -22.13 34.56
C PHE A 5 -55.59 -21.23 35.03
N VAL A 6 -54.99 -21.23 36.23
CA VAL A 6 -54.52 -22.20 37.24
C VAL A 6 -53.38 -23.12 36.78
N GLY A 7 -52.23 -23.01 37.46
CA GLY A 7 -51.19 -24.05 37.62
C GLY A 7 -49.76 -23.51 37.43
N TYR A 8 -49.00 -23.16 38.49
CA TYR A 8 -47.98 -24.00 39.20
C TYR A 8 -46.81 -24.45 38.30
N SER A 9 -45.53 -24.59 38.67
CA SER A 9 -44.65 -24.38 39.84
C SER A 9 -43.37 -25.22 39.54
N GLN A 10 -42.30 -25.05 40.34
CA GLN A 10 -41.04 -25.83 40.43
C GLN A 10 -39.88 -25.30 39.57
N LEU A 11 -38.78 -24.72 40.08
CA LEU A 11 -37.80 -25.10 41.14
C LEU A 11 -37.12 -26.47 40.92
N ALA A 12 -35.82 -26.44 40.60
CA ALA A 12 -34.77 -27.35 41.09
C ALA A 12 -33.42 -26.96 40.43
N THR A 13 -32.44 -26.42 41.16
CA THR A 13 -31.22 -27.13 41.65
C THR A 13 -30.56 -27.98 40.56
N GLY A 14 -29.34 -27.71 40.10
CA GLY A 14 -28.10 -27.48 40.84
C GLY A 14 -27.05 -28.49 40.30
N MET A 15 -25.76 -28.19 40.42
CA MET A 15 -24.65 -29.11 40.73
C MET A 15 -23.32 -28.63 40.11
N MET A 16 -22.41 -28.21 41.01
CA MET A 16 -20.97 -28.13 40.79
C MET A 16 -20.40 -29.47 40.32
N LEU A 17 -19.37 -29.44 39.48
CA LEU A 17 -18.35 -30.48 39.49
C LEU A 17 -16.95 -29.83 39.35
N ALA A 18 -16.11 -30.12 40.35
CA ALA A 18 -14.68 -29.83 40.41
C ALA A 18 -13.95 -31.16 40.57
N VAL A 19 -12.96 -31.47 39.72
CA VAL A 19 -11.97 -32.56 39.84
C VAL A 19 -10.88 -32.27 38.79
N LEU A 20 -9.55 -32.44 38.93
CA LEU A 20 -8.56 -32.56 40.01
C LEU A 20 -7.20 -32.32 39.32
N LEU A 21 -6.23 -31.83 40.08
CA LEU A 21 -4.80 -31.78 39.73
C LEU A 21 -4.19 -33.19 39.70
N THR A 22 -3.30 -33.47 38.74
CA THR A 22 -2.17 -34.39 38.92
C THR A 22 -0.95 -33.84 38.16
N GLY A 23 0.15 -33.67 38.89
CA GLY A 23 1.48 -33.49 38.33
C GLY A 23 2.27 -34.80 38.41
N ALA A 24 3.30 -34.93 37.59
CA ALA A 24 4.46 -35.77 37.84
C ALA A 24 5.65 -35.32 36.96
N ALA A 25 6.75 -35.00 37.63
CA ALA A 25 8.06 -34.74 37.06
C ALA A 25 8.83 -36.05 36.82
N ALA A 26 9.76 -36.05 35.86
CA ALA A 26 10.89 -36.97 35.86
C ALA A 26 12.09 -36.36 35.08
N ASN A 27 13.23 -36.31 35.78
CA ASN A 27 14.55 -35.84 35.36
C ASN A 27 15.35 -36.94 34.62
N ALA A 28 16.39 -36.53 33.86
CA ALA A 28 17.78 -37.05 33.85
C ALA A 28 18.45 -36.64 32.50
N ASP A 29 19.45 -35.75 32.41
CA ASP A 29 20.88 -35.77 32.81
C ASP A 29 21.80 -36.76 32.06
N SER A 30 22.83 -36.19 31.40
CA SER A 30 24.23 -36.66 31.14
C SER A 30 24.72 -36.03 29.80
N ALA A 31 25.61 -35.02 29.75
CA ALA A 31 27.08 -35.03 30.00
C ALA A 31 27.82 -36.13 29.22
N ALA A 32 29.02 -35.99 28.66
CA ALA A 32 29.97 -34.92 28.31
C ALA A 32 31.12 -35.60 27.51
N ASP A 33 32.15 -34.83 27.11
CA ASP A 33 33.52 -35.26 26.76
C ASP A 33 33.80 -35.83 25.34
N ARG A 34 34.93 -35.57 24.64
CA ARG A 34 36.08 -34.63 24.73
C ARG A 34 37.05 -34.93 23.57
N VAL A 35 37.99 -34.00 23.27
CA VAL A 35 39.38 -34.21 22.73
C VAL A 35 39.49 -34.51 21.20
N ALA A 36 40.49 -34.07 20.41
CA ALA A 36 41.48 -32.98 20.43
C ALA A 36 42.19 -32.90 19.04
N GLN A 37 42.48 -31.66 18.63
CA GLN A 37 43.67 -31.09 17.96
C GLN A 37 44.64 -31.86 17.00
N SER A 38 44.97 -31.12 15.92
CA SER A 38 46.28 -30.85 15.27
C SER A 38 47.01 -31.96 14.51
N VAL A 39 47.42 -31.67 13.26
CA VAL A 39 48.84 -31.71 12.82
C VAL A 39 49.04 -30.73 11.63
N VAL A 40 50.05 -29.87 11.75
CA VAL A 40 50.71 -29.09 10.69
C VAL A 40 52.06 -29.77 10.41
N SER A 41 52.47 -29.89 9.14
CA SER A 41 53.87 -29.78 8.65
C SER A 41 53.93 -30.11 7.15
N SER A 42 54.27 -29.16 6.26
CA SER A 42 55.62 -28.72 5.83
C SER A 42 56.27 -29.65 4.79
N ASN A 43 56.67 -29.10 3.63
CA ASN A 43 58.05 -29.09 3.14
C ASN A 43 58.21 -28.35 1.80
N SER A 44 59.41 -27.79 1.62
CA SER A 44 59.78 -26.71 0.71
C SER A 44 60.74 -27.13 -0.41
N ASN A 45 60.88 -26.24 -1.41
CA ASN A 45 61.99 -26.02 -2.37
C ASN A 45 62.05 -26.97 -3.60
N THR A 46 62.24 -26.48 -4.84
CA THR A 46 63.49 -25.86 -5.34
C THR A 46 63.27 -25.08 -6.66
N GLN A 47 64.15 -24.10 -6.91
CA GLN A 47 64.24 -23.12 -8.00
C GLN A 47 64.29 -23.66 -9.45
N LEU A 48 63.84 -22.86 -10.43
CA LEU A 48 64.64 -22.44 -11.59
C LEU A 48 63.94 -21.32 -12.38
N ALA A 49 64.71 -20.27 -12.69
CA ALA A 49 64.26 -19.08 -13.40
C ALA A 49 64.06 -19.35 -14.90
N ALA A 50 62.90 -18.96 -15.43
CA ALA A 50 62.69 -18.75 -16.85
C ALA A 50 61.79 -17.51 -17.06
N LEU A 51 62.38 -16.46 -17.62
CA LEU A 51 61.67 -15.27 -18.08
C LEU A 51 60.67 -15.68 -19.17
N SER A 52 59.37 -15.60 -18.86
CA SER A 52 58.31 -15.73 -19.86
C SER A 52 57.11 -14.89 -19.48
N ARG A 53 57.05 -13.72 -20.14
CA ARG A 53 55.86 -12.90 -20.47
C ARG A 53 54.72 -12.94 -19.45
N GLN A 54 54.64 -11.89 -18.63
CA GLN A 54 53.42 -11.51 -17.89
C GLN A 54 52.22 -11.45 -18.86
N ARG A 55 51.43 -12.52 -18.92
CA ARG A 55 50.02 -12.41 -19.28
C ARG A 55 49.33 -11.82 -18.06
N ARG A 56 48.96 -10.53 -18.15
CA ARG A 56 47.96 -9.95 -17.24
C ARG A 56 46.74 -10.89 -17.25
N PRO A 57 46.17 -11.27 -16.09
CA PRO A 57 44.87 -11.92 -16.10
C PRO A 57 43.92 -10.95 -16.79
N ASP A 58 43.29 -11.47 -17.84
CA ASP A 58 42.26 -10.78 -18.60
C ASP A 58 41.29 -10.16 -17.59
N ARG A 59 41.26 -8.83 -17.57
CA ARG A 59 40.35 -8.06 -16.73
C ARG A 59 39.00 -8.38 -17.32
N THR A 60 38.35 -9.43 -16.77
CA THR A 60 36.96 -9.73 -17.03
C THR A 60 36.23 -8.41 -16.92
N ILE A 61 35.81 -7.88 -18.07
CA ILE A 61 34.86 -6.80 -18.13
C ILE A 61 33.65 -7.41 -17.42
N ARG A 62 33.49 -7.12 -16.13
CA ARG A 62 32.20 -7.24 -15.46
C ARG A 62 31.28 -6.41 -16.34
N ARG A 63 30.58 -7.09 -17.25
CA ARG A 63 29.46 -6.50 -17.96
C ARG A 63 28.59 -5.97 -16.84
N ARG A 64 28.47 -4.65 -16.78
CA ARG A 64 27.46 -3.99 -15.94
C ARG A 64 26.17 -4.78 -16.20
N PRO A 65 25.44 -5.21 -15.15
CA PRO A 65 24.09 -5.72 -15.35
C PRO A 65 23.35 -4.71 -16.24
N VAL A 66 22.88 -5.17 -17.39
CA VAL A 66 21.99 -4.38 -18.22
C VAL A 66 20.73 -4.19 -17.40
N GLY A 67 20.40 -2.93 -17.08
CA GLY A 67 19.19 -2.59 -16.31
C GLY A 67 19.45 -2.04 -14.90
N SER A 68 20.30 -1.02 -14.74
CA SER A 68 20.06 -0.05 -13.67
C SER A 68 18.83 0.79 -14.09
N PRO A 69 17.75 0.88 -13.30
CA PRO A 69 16.51 1.53 -13.74
C PRO A 69 16.77 2.99 -14.12
N ARG A 70 16.03 3.51 -15.10
CA ARG A 70 15.74 4.95 -15.12
C ARG A 70 15.11 5.26 -13.76
N ARG A 71 15.62 6.25 -13.02
CA ARG A 71 14.87 6.76 -11.86
C ARG A 71 13.50 7.17 -12.38
N LEU A 72 12.44 6.59 -11.80
CA LEU A 72 11.08 7.00 -12.11
C LEU A 72 10.96 8.49 -11.78
N PRO A 73 10.28 9.29 -12.62
CA PRO A 73 9.98 10.69 -12.30
C PRO A 73 9.25 10.78 -10.97
N PRO A 74 9.36 11.89 -10.21
CA PRO A 74 8.49 12.14 -9.05
C PRO A 74 7.00 12.06 -9.42
N ASN A 75 6.16 11.69 -8.46
CA ASN A 75 4.70 11.67 -8.63
C ASN A 75 4.16 13.10 -8.68
N LEU A 76 3.16 13.32 -9.55
CA LEU A 76 2.42 14.58 -9.60
C LEU A 76 1.19 14.45 -8.71
N VAL A 77 1.43 14.60 -7.40
CA VAL A 77 0.40 14.47 -6.36
C VAL A 77 -0.72 15.49 -6.51
N GLN A 78 -0.43 16.63 -7.12
CA GLN A 78 -1.38 17.68 -7.50
C GLN A 78 -1.11 18.07 -8.96
N PRO A 79 -2.13 18.49 -9.72
CA PRO A 79 -1.96 19.06 -11.04
C PRO A 79 -1.12 20.34 -11.00
N GLY A 80 -0.05 20.41 -11.81
CA GLY A 80 0.71 21.65 -12.03
C GLY A 80 2.14 21.45 -12.55
N GLY A 81 2.50 22.18 -13.63
CA GLY A 81 3.89 22.21 -14.14
C GLY A 81 4.12 22.42 -15.64
N GLY A 82 3.29 23.20 -16.38
CA GLY A 82 3.66 23.74 -17.70
C GLY A 82 2.75 23.37 -18.89
N LEU A 83 2.42 24.43 -19.66
CA LEU A 83 1.57 24.59 -20.86
C LEU A 83 0.04 24.48 -20.76
N ASP A 84 -0.52 23.99 -19.65
CA ASP A 84 -1.84 24.48 -19.24
C ASP A 84 -1.90 24.60 -17.71
N VAL A 85 -2.09 25.84 -17.26
CA VAL A 85 -2.06 26.26 -15.85
C VAL A 85 -3.48 26.33 -15.27
N ALA A 86 -4.52 26.04 -16.07
CA ALA A 86 -5.87 26.49 -15.77
C ALA A 86 -6.78 25.47 -15.08
N ALA A 87 -6.49 24.16 -15.13
CA ALA A 87 -7.41 23.14 -14.64
C ALA A 87 -6.83 22.27 -13.53
N GLN A 88 -6.93 22.78 -12.31
CA GLN A 88 -6.64 22.02 -11.09
C GLN A 88 -7.86 21.21 -10.63
N SER A 89 -9.04 21.63 -11.07
CA SER A 89 -10.38 21.14 -10.72
C SER A 89 -11.35 21.58 -11.81
N CYS A 90 -12.55 21.00 -11.83
CA CYS A 90 -13.63 21.42 -12.71
C CYS A 90 -14.23 22.78 -12.30
N ASP A 91 -14.30 23.05 -10.99
CA ASP A 91 -14.60 24.37 -10.45
C ASP A 91 -13.31 25.10 -10.06
N PRO A 92 -13.00 26.28 -10.62
CA PRO A 92 -11.83 27.06 -10.23
C PRO A 92 -11.77 27.49 -8.76
N GLN A 93 -12.86 27.38 -8.00
CA GLN A 93 -12.90 27.64 -6.55
C GLN A 93 -12.65 26.38 -5.70
N SER A 94 -12.71 25.20 -6.31
CA SER A 94 -12.39 23.93 -5.65
C SER A 94 -10.90 23.81 -5.36
N ARG A 95 -10.58 22.92 -4.42
CA ARG A 95 -9.21 22.46 -4.19
C ARG A 95 -8.70 21.68 -5.40
N PRO A 96 -7.38 21.52 -5.59
CA PRO A 96 -6.86 20.70 -6.69
C PRO A 96 -7.25 19.23 -6.52
N LEU A 97 -7.53 18.55 -7.65
CA LEU A 97 -7.48 17.09 -7.75
C LEU A 97 -6.18 16.61 -7.11
N THR A 98 -6.21 15.60 -6.26
CA THR A 98 -4.99 15.20 -5.53
C THR A 98 -4.88 13.68 -5.48
N ALA A 99 -3.71 13.14 -5.84
CA ALA A 99 -3.40 11.73 -5.62
C ALA A 99 -2.79 11.52 -4.22
N LEU A 100 -3.30 10.53 -3.49
CA LEU A 100 -2.85 10.24 -2.13
C LEU A 100 -1.61 9.33 -2.16
N VAL A 101 -0.54 9.83 -2.74
CA VAL A 101 0.78 9.18 -2.80
C VAL A 101 1.88 10.15 -2.39
N PRO A 102 3.04 9.69 -1.90
CA PRO A 102 4.19 10.54 -1.68
C PRO A 102 4.72 11.08 -3.02
N VAL A 103 5.30 12.29 -3.00
CA VAL A 103 5.91 12.92 -4.18
C VAL A 103 7.10 12.12 -4.70
N GLU A 104 7.92 11.58 -3.80
CA GLU A 104 9.14 10.88 -4.17
C GLU A 104 8.89 9.44 -4.61
N ASN A 105 9.62 9.01 -5.63
CA ASN A 105 9.57 7.65 -6.17
C ASN A 105 10.85 6.85 -5.86
N PRO A 106 10.77 5.51 -5.83
CA PRO A 106 9.58 4.68 -6.08
C PRO A 106 8.60 4.61 -4.90
N VAL A 107 7.30 4.53 -5.20
CA VAL A 107 6.24 4.18 -4.23
C VAL A 107 5.82 2.73 -4.45
N PHE A 108 5.76 1.95 -3.37
CA PHE A 108 5.63 0.50 -3.47
C PHE A 108 4.26 -0.04 -3.07
N THR A 109 3.95 -1.18 -3.68
CA THR A 109 2.86 -2.09 -3.28
C THR A 109 3.39 -3.51 -3.07
N ALA A 110 2.84 -4.27 -2.13
CA ALA A 110 3.03 -5.73 -2.05
C ALA A 110 1.96 -6.50 -2.84
N SER A 111 0.76 -5.93 -2.96
CA SER A 111 -0.37 -6.54 -3.65
C SER A 111 -0.14 -6.68 -5.15
N ALA A 112 -0.63 -7.79 -5.72
CA ALA A 112 -0.78 -7.95 -7.17
C ALA A 112 -1.91 -7.07 -7.74
N HIS A 113 -2.84 -6.67 -6.89
CA HIS A 113 -4.02 -5.88 -7.20
C HIS A 113 -4.11 -4.71 -6.20
N PRO A 114 -3.28 -3.67 -6.36
CA PRO A 114 -3.27 -2.53 -5.43
C PRO A 114 -4.57 -1.73 -5.50
N THR A 115 -4.77 -0.94 -4.45
CA THR A 115 -5.81 0.09 -4.38
C THR A 115 -5.14 1.47 -4.42
N PHE A 116 -5.70 2.35 -5.25
CA PHE A 116 -5.23 3.72 -5.44
C PHE A 116 -6.23 4.68 -4.80
N LEU A 117 -5.73 5.73 -4.15
CA LEU A 117 -6.58 6.70 -3.46
C LEU A 117 -6.38 8.09 -4.03
N PHE A 118 -7.49 8.80 -4.19
CA PHE A 118 -7.54 10.13 -4.79
C PHE A 118 -8.54 11.00 -4.06
N TYR A 119 -8.24 12.29 -3.93
CA TYR A 119 -9.20 13.29 -3.48
C TYR A 119 -9.82 13.95 -4.71
N LEU A 120 -11.14 13.76 -4.86
CA LEU A 120 -11.97 14.44 -5.84
C LEU A 120 -12.54 15.71 -5.22
N PRO A 121 -12.23 16.90 -5.77
CA PRO A 121 -12.58 18.15 -5.13
C PRO A 121 -13.97 18.68 -5.55
N ASP A 122 -14.42 18.33 -6.74
CA ASP A 122 -15.62 18.87 -7.38
C ASP A 122 -16.88 18.08 -7.02
N ALA A 123 -18.02 18.77 -7.03
CA ALA A 123 -19.31 18.14 -6.82
C ALA A 123 -19.67 17.22 -8.01
N PRO A 124 -20.46 16.14 -7.79
CA PRO A 124 -20.87 15.20 -8.84
C PRO A 124 -21.42 15.86 -10.10
N GLU A 125 -22.19 16.94 -9.95
CA GLU A 125 -22.84 17.63 -11.06
C GLU A 125 -21.84 18.37 -11.96
N GLN A 126 -20.62 18.62 -11.49
CA GLN A 126 -19.57 19.33 -12.21
C GLN A 126 -18.65 18.39 -13.01
N VAL A 127 -18.83 17.08 -12.87
CA VAL A 127 -17.97 16.04 -13.44
C VAL A 127 -18.81 15.08 -14.28
N ASP A 128 -18.56 15.03 -15.59
CA ASP A 128 -19.20 14.07 -16.49
C ASP A 128 -18.81 12.63 -16.12
N TYR A 129 -17.50 12.40 -15.98
CA TYR A 129 -16.94 11.13 -15.51
C TYR A 129 -15.49 11.28 -15.06
N VAL A 130 -15.02 10.28 -14.32
CA VAL A 130 -13.61 10.11 -13.95
C VAL A 130 -13.07 8.90 -14.70
N GLU A 131 -11.85 9.02 -15.22
CA GLU A 131 -11.15 7.94 -15.91
C GLU A 131 -9.85 7.62 -15.19
N PHE A 132 -9.65 6.35 -14.86
CA PHE A 132 -8.40 5.81 -14.33
C PHE A 132 -7.77 4.90 -15.36
N ILE A 133 -6.47 5.08 -15.62
CA ILE A 133 -5.68 4.28 -16.56
C ILE A 133 -4.42 3.79 -15.86
N LEU A 134 -4.07 2.52 -16.05
CA LEU A 134 -2.83 1.92 -15.57
C LEU A 134 -2.09 1.28 -16.74
N LEU A 135 -0.85 1.72 -16.98
CA LEU A 135 -0.01 1.29 -18.10
C LEU A 135 1.28 0.63 -17.60
N THR A 136 1.92 -0.15 -18.48
CA THR A 136 3.31 -0.58 -18.29
C THR A 136 4.25 0.62 -18.19
N ALA A 137 5.44 0.43 -17.59
CA ALA A 137 6.40 1.52 -17.41
C ALA A 137 6.90 2.19 -18.70
N ASP A 138 6.75 1.54 -19.85
CA ASP A 138 7.07 2.11 -21.17
C ASP A 138 5.85 2.66 -21.90
N GLU A 139 4.68 2.69 -21.24
CA GLU A 139 3.39 3.21 -21.70
C GLU A 139 2.90 2.54 -23.00
N LYS A 140 3.36 1.31 -23.28
CA LYS A 140 2.98 0.59 -24.50
C LYS A 140 1.79 -0.33 -24.34
N GLU A 141 1.55 -0.82 -23.13
CA GLU A 141 0.48 -1.77 -22.84
C GLU A 141 -0.39 -1.23 -21.71
N GLU A 142 -1.69 -1.25 -21.95
CA GLU A 142 -2.69 -0.95 -20.94
C GLU A 142 -2.96 -2.19 -20.10
N ILE A 143 -2.79 -2.05 -18.79
CA ILE A 143 -3.09 -3.09 -17.80
C ILE A 143 -4.54 -2.99 -17.36
N TYR A 144 -5.05 -1.77 -17.19
CA TYR A 144 -6.41 -1.55 -16.73
C TYR A 144 -6.90 -0.14 -17.02
N THR A 145 -8.16 -0.03 -17.42
CA THR A 145 -8.90 1.24 -17.50
C THR A 145 -10.24 1.09 -16.78
N ALA A 146 -10.65 2.15 -16.10
CA ALA A 146 -11.94 2.27 -15.43
C ALA A 146 -12.54 3.65 -15.68
N GLN A 147 -13.86 3.69 -15.93
CA GLN A 147 -14.63 4.92 -15.97
C GLN A 147 -15.83 4.84 -15.02
N PHE A 148 -16.15 5.94 -14.35
CA PHE A 148 -17.29 6.03 -13.45
C PHE A 148 -17.73 7.48 -13.27
N VAL A 149 -19.00 7.67 -12.88
CA VAL A 149 -19.54 8.97 -12.49
C VAL A 149 -19.43 9.10 -10.96
N PRO A 150 -18.77 10.16 -10.44
CA PRO A 150 -18.64 10.34 -9.00
C PRO A 150 -20.02 10.63 -8.36
N THR A 151 -20.27 10.10 -7.17
CA THR A 151 -21.53 10.32 -6.44
C THR A 151 -21.40 11.31 -5.28
N ALA A 152 -20.17 11.64 -4.90
CA ALA A 152 -19.84 12.65 -3.89
C ALA A 152 -18.41 13.18 -4.11
N ALA A 153 -18.16 14.41 -3.64
CA ALA A 153 -16.81 14.93 -3.47
C ALA A 153 -16.14 14.30 -2.24
N GLY A 154 -14.83 14.11 -2.27
CA GLY A 154 -14.06 13.51 -1.18
C GLY A 154 -12.99 12.53 -1.64
N ILE A 155 -12.48 11.75 -0.69
CA ILE A 155 -11.47 10.72 -0.96
C ILE A 155 -12.14 9.45 -1.44
N ILE A 156 -11.78 9.01 -2.64
CA ILE A 156 -12.22 7.76 -3.25
C ILE A 156 -11.10 6.74 -3.28
N SER A 157 -11.46 5.46 -3.41
CA SER A 157 -10.52 4.38 -3.65
C SER A 157 -10.88 3.60 -4.92
N ILE A 158 -9.87 3.31 -5.74
CA ILE A 158 -9.97 2.53 -6.98
C ILE A 158 -9.12 1.27 -6.81
N SER A 159 -9.76 0.10 -6.79
CA SER A 159 -9.07 -1.18 -6.65
C SER A 159 -8.89 -1.85 -8.00
N LEU A 160 -7.68 -2.31 -8.27
CA LEU A 160 -7.41 -3.11 -9.47
C LEU A 160 -8.21 -4.43 -9.38
N PRO A 161 -8.96 -4.85 -10.42
CA PRO A 161 -9.78 -6.04 -10.30
C PRO A 161 -8.91 -7.28 -10.07
N ALA A 162 -9.39 -8.21 -9.24
CA ALA A 162 -8.74 -9.48 -8.91
C ALA A 162 -8.82 -10.50 -10.07
N LYS A 163 -8.46 -10.08 -11.28
CA LYS A 163 -8.36 -10.90 -12.50
C LYS A 163 -6.90 -11.03 -12.90
N ALA A 164 -6.51 -12.20 -13.42
CA ALA A 164 -5.12 -12.52 -13.70
C ALA A 164 -4.45 -11.55 -14.69
N GLU A 165 -5.20 -11.08 -15.68
CA GLU A 165 -4.76 -10.11 -16.70
C GLU A 165 -4.40 -8.73 -16.12
N ASN A 166 -5.01 -8.36 -14.98
CA ASN A 166 -4.74 -7.09 -14.32
C ASN A 166 -3.65 -7.21 -13.25
N ALA A 167 -3.08 -8.39 -13.03
CA ALA A 167 -2.13 -8.61 -11.94
C ALA A 167 -0.78 -7.94 -12.23
N LEU A 168 -0.29 -7.14 -11.29
CA LEU A 168 1.03 -6.54 -11.39
C LEU A 168 2.12 -7.61 -11.19
N SER A 169 3.09 -7.63 -12.09
CA SER A 169 4.25 -8.51 -12.03
C SER A 169 5.18 -8.11 -10.89
N MET A 170 5.81 -9.09 -10.25
CA MET A 170 6.80 -8.84 -9.21
C MET A 170 7.97 -8.00 -9.76
N ASN A 171 8.39 -6.99 -9.01
CA ASN A 171 9.38 -5.98 -9.41
C ASN A 171 8.99 -5.14 -10.63
N GLY A 172 7.77 -5.28 -11.14
CA GLY A 172 7.23 -4.47 -12.22
C GLY A 172 6.91 -3.07 -11.74
N ALA A 173 7.23 -2.07 -12.57
CA ALA A 173 6.82 -0.69 -12.40
C ALA A 173 5.72 -0.35 -13.41
N TYR A 174 4.77 0.47 -13.00
CA TYR A 174 3.60 0.84 -13.78
C TYR A 174 3.30 2.33 -13.59
N HIS A 175 2.77 2.95 -14.63
CA HIS A 175 2.39 4.37 -14.64
C HIS A 175 0.88 4.45 -14.64
N TRP A 176 0.30 5.14 -13.66
CA TRP A 176 -1.14 5.39 -13.61
C TRP A 176 -1.47 6.85 -13.87
N TYR A 177 -2.67 7.08 -14.38
CA TYR A 177 -3.27 8.38 -14.60
C TYR A 177 -4.68 8.39 -14.02
N LEU A 178 -5.10 9.54 -13.51
CA LEU A 178 -6.48 9.84 -13.18
C LEU A 178 -6.88 11.14 -13.86
N ASN A 179 -7.91 11.09 -14.69
CA ASN A 179 -8.45 12.22 -15.43
C ASN A 179 -9.86 12.55 -14.91
N LEU A 180 -10.11 13.84 -14.66
CA LEU A 180 -11.45 14.35 -14.39
C LEU A 180 -12.01 15.00 -15.65
N HIS A 181 -13.10 14.44 -16.17
CA HIS A 181 -13.81 15.02 -17.31
C HIS A 181 -14.91 15.94 -16.79
N CYS A 182 -14.70 17.24 -16.94
CA CYS A 182 -15.60 18.25 -16.40
C CYS A 182 -16.84 18.44 -17.26
N GLU A 183 -17.98 18.70 -16.62
CA GLU A 183 -19.23 18.99 -17.33
C GLU A 183 -19.05 20.20 -18.26
N SER A 184 -19.42 20.02 -19.52
CA SER A 184 -19.41 21.10 -20.50
C SER A 184 -20.53 22.10 -20.23
N THR A 185 -20.26 23.14 -19.42
CA THR A 185 -21.24 24.21 -19.22
C THR A 185 -21.52 24.96 -20.54
N SER A 186 -22.80 25.23 -20.81
CA SER A 186 -23.34 25.81 -22.06
C SER A 186 -22.86 27.23 -22.43
N ALA A 187 -21.78 27.73 -21.82
CA ALA A 187 -21.26 29.08 -21.99
C ALA A 187 -19.73 29.12 -22.01
N GLY A 188 -19.09 28.39 -22.94
CA GLY A 188 -17.72 28.70 -23.38
C GLY A 188 -16.61 28.57 -22.32
N SER A 189 -16.85 27.87 -21.21
CA SER A 189 -15.78 27.50 -20.27
C SER A 189 -14.98 26.36 -20.87
N THR A 190 -13.82 26.68 -21.47
CA THR A 190 -12.78 25.68 -21.77
C THR A 190 -12.00 25.41 -20.49
N THR A 191 -12.67 24.84 -19.48
CA THR A 191 -11.97 24.22 -18.35
C THR A 191 -11.32 22.97 -18.90
N SER A 192 -9.99 22.98 -19.01
CA SER A 192 -9.22 21.77 -19.31
C SER A 192 -9.54 20.69 -18.27
N ASN A 193 -9.36 19.43 -18.63
CA ASN A 193 -9.63 18.33 -17.70
C ASN A 193 -8.46 18.18 -16.73
N PRO A 194 -8.70 18.23 -15.39
CA PRO A 194 -7.65 18.00 -14.41
C PRO A 194 -7.10 16.57 -14.53
N THR A 195 -5.77 16.45 -14.44
CA THR A 195 -5.09 15.15 -14.46
C THR A 195 -4.03 15.08 -13.37
N VAL A 196 -3.98 13.94 -12.67
CA VAL A 196 -2.86 13.53 -11.82
C VAL A 196 -2.28 12.21 -12.32
N ASN A 197 -1.00 11.98 -12.08
CA ASN A 197 -0.33 10.73 -12.44
C ASN A 197 0.77 10.38 -11.44
N GLY A 198 1.18 9.11 -11.49
CA GLY A 198 2.25 8.63 -10.66
C GLY A 198 2.58 7.17 -10.89
N TRP A 199 3.52 6.67 -10.11
CA TRP A 199 4.14 5.38 -10.33
C TRP A 199 3.85 4.43 -9.17
N VAL A 200 3.67 3.16 -9.53
CA VAL A 200 3.60 2.06 -8.57
C VAL A 200 4.61 0.99 -8.97
N GLN A 201 5.35 0.48 -7.99
CA GLN A 201 6.23 -0.66 -8.17
C GLN A 201 5.85 -1.78 -7.20
N ARG A 202 5.67 -3.00 -7.72
CA ARG A 202 5.34 -4.15 -6.88
C ARG A 202 6.61 -4.78 -6.28
N LEU A 203 6.70 -4.84 -4.96
CA LEU A 203 7.78 -5.52 -4.25
C LEU A 203 7.52 -7.03 -4.11
N PRO A 204 8.58 -7.85 -4.02
CA PRO A 204 8.46 -9.27 -3.73
C PRO A 204 8.06 -9.47 -2.26
N GLN A 205 6.80 -9.88 -2.05
CA GLN A 205 6.21 -10.37 -0.80
C GLN A 205 6.83 -9.79 0.49
N THR A 206 6.71 -8.48 0.66
CA THR A 206 6.76 -7.85 1.98
C THR A 206 5.45 -8.21 2.68
N GLU A 207 5.49 -8.76 3.90
CA GLU A 207 4.27 -8.94 4.68
C GLU A 207 3.66 -7.56 4.94
N VAL A 208 2.43 -7.35 4.49
CA VAL A 208 1.66 -6.16 4.85
C VAL A 208 1.10 -6.41 6.23
N THR A 209 1.62 -5.71 7.23
CA THR A 209 1.11 -5.84 8.60
C THR A 209 -0.30 -5.28 8.66
N PRO A 210 -1.29 -6.05 9.17
CA PRO A 210 -2.65 -5.56 9.36
C PRO A 210 -2.67 -4.31 10.24
N ILE A 211 -3.43 -3.30 9.85
CA ILE A 211 -3.48 -2.03 10.58
C ILE A 211 -3.91 -2.18 12.04
N GLU A 212 -4.78 -3.15 12.37
CA GLU A 212 -5.17 -3.46 13.75
C GLU A 212 -3.97 -3.87 14.64
N SER A 213 -2.99 -4.56 14.04
CA SER A 213 -1.74 -4.90 14.71
C SER A 213 -0.82 -3.68 14.84
N ALA A 214 -0.89 -2.73 13.90
CA ALA A 214 -0.17 -1.46 13.97
C ALA A 214 -0.77 -0.47 14.98
N LEU A 215 -2.07 -0.57 15.30
CA LEU A 215 -2.77 0.30 16.26
C LEU A 215 -2.54 -0.08 17.73
N THR A 216 -2.14 -1.33 18.00
CA THR A 216 -1.86 -1.84 19.36
C THR A 216 -0.40 -1.67 19.78
N ALA A 217 0.49 -1.58 18.82
CA ALA A 217 1.86 -1.15 19.02
C ALA A 217 1.90 0.38 18.99
N ASP A 218 2.90 1.01 19.64
CA ASP A 218 3.26 2.40 19.30
C ASP A 218 3.34 2.48 17.77
N LEU A 219 2.67 3.42 17.11
CA LEU A 219 2.31 3.37 15.67
C LEU A 219 3.50 3.13 14.70
N THR A 220 4.72 3.16 15.23
CA THR A 220 6.02 2.88 14.62
C THR A 220 6.49 1.41 14.68
N ALA A 221 5.85 0.55 15.47
CA ALA A 221 6.38 -0.78 15.81
C ALA A 221 5.77 -1.94 15.00
N GLY A 222 4.71 -1.68 14.21
CA GLY A 222 4.05 -2.71 13.39
C GLY A 222 4.31 -2.63 11.89
N VAL A 223 4.48 -1.43 11.32
CA VAL A 223 4.62 -1.24 9.86
C VAL A 223 6.08 -1.01 9.52
N PRO A 224 6.70 -1.77 8.59
CA PRO A 224 8.00 -1.41 8.04
C PRO A 224 7.94 0.03 7.48
N VAL A 225 8.68 0.94 8.11
CA VAL A 225 8.78 2.34 7.69
C VAL A 225 10.09 2.55 6.95
N SER A 226 10.02 3.30 5.85
CA SER A 226 11.18 3.78 5.12
C SER A 226 11.96 4.83 5.93
N GLU A 227 13.13 5.25 5.43
CA GLU A 227 13.94 6.30 6.06
C GLU A 227 13.21 7.65 6.19
N THR A 228 12.13 7.86 5.42
CA THR A 228 11.28 9.06 5.49
C THR A 228 10.16 8.95 6.52
N GLY A 229 10.04 7.82 7.24
CA GLY A 229 8.99 7.58 8.22
C GLY A 229 7.63 7.21 7.61
N LEU A 230 7.57 7.04 6.28
CA LEU A 230 6.38 6.56 5.57
C LEU A 230 6.42 5.03 5.45
N PRO A 231 5.26 4.34 5.44
CA PRO A 231 5.18 2.92 5.15
C PRO A 231 5.97 2.53 3.90
N GLU A 232 6.74 1.44 3.95
CA GLU A 232 7.50 0.94 2.81
C GLU A 232 6.56 0.57 1.65
N VAL A 233 5.46 -0.12 1.94
CA VAL A 233 4.39 -0.49 1.00
C VAL A 233 3.19 0.47 1.13
N TRP A 234 3.40 1.71 0.71
CA TRP A 234 2.46 2.81 0.86
C TRP A 234 1.04 2.48 0.37
N TYR A 235 0.89 1.92 -0.85
CA TYR A 235 -0.43 1.69 -1.44
C TYR A 235 -1.28 0.73 -0.58
N ASP A 236 -0.69 -0.36 -0.10
CA ASP A 236 -1.38 -1.33 0.76
C ASP A 236 -1.68 -0.73 2.15
N ALA A 237 -0.77 0.08 2.68
CA ALA A 237 -0.92 0.68 4.01
C ALA A 237 -2.01 1.75 4.03
N ILE A 238 -1.97 2.70 3.10
CA ILE A 238 -2.95 3.81 3.06
C ILE A 238 -4.36 3.31 2.73
N ALA A 239 -4.48 2.27 1.90
CA ALA A 239 -5.76 1.64 1.57
C ALA A 239 -6.43 1.01 2.80
N GLN A 240 -5.67 0.30 3.65
CA GLN A 240 -6.20 -0.24 4.90
C GLN A 240 -6.70 0.85 5.86
N VAL A 241 -5.98 1.98 5.95
CA VAL A 241 -6.43 3.10 6.79
C VAL A 241 -7.73 3.68 6.25
N ALA A 242 -7.82 3.89 4.94
CA ALA A 242 -9.03 4.42 4.31
C ALA A 242 -10.23 3.48 4.45
N GLU A 243 -10.04 2.17 4.23
CA GLU A 243 -11.09 1.16 4.44
C GLU A 243 -11.59 1.15 5.88
N ALA A 244 -10.67 1.30 6.86
CA ALA A 244 -11.04 1.39 8.27
C ALA A 244 -11.78 2.70 8.61
N LEU A 245 -11.48 3.81 7.91
CA LEU A 245 -12.18 5.09 8.05
C LEU A 245 -13.54 5.11 7.32
N GLU A 246 -13.69 4.38 6.22
CA GLU A 246 -14.98 4.21 5.54
C GLU A 246 -15.94 3.39 6.41
N ASN A 247 -15.42 2.33 7.03
CA ASN A 247 -16.18 1.43 7.88
C ASN A 247 -16.23 1.88 9.35
N GLU A 248 -16.42 3.18 9.65
CA GLU A 248 -16.40 3.73 11.03
C GLU A 248 -17.30 2.95 12.02
N SER A 249 -18.34 2.28 11.52
CA SER A 249 -19.29 1.46 12.27
C SER A 249 -18.71 0.14 12.83
N THR A 250 -17.64 -0.43 12.26
CA THR A 250 -17.03 -1.69 12.74
C THR A 250 -15.91 -1.46 13.77
N LEU A 251 -15.29 -0.27 13.77
CA LEU A 251 -14.10 0.06 14.56
C LEU A 251 -14.26 1.31 15.46
N GLN A 252 -15.48 1.66 15.85
CA GLN A 252 -15.82 2.92 16.59
C GLN A 252 -14.89 3.27 17.76
N THR A 253 -14.36 2.28 18.48
CA THR A 253 -13.46 2.52 19.64
C THR A 253 -12.03 2.90 19.24
N GLN A 254 -11.64 2.67 18.00
CA GLN A 254 -10.30 2.90 17.45
C GLN A 254 -10.26 4.04 16.41
N THR A 255 -11.41 4.53 15.97
CA THR A 255 -11.54 5.62 14.99
C THR A 255 -10.65 6.85 15.31
N PRO A 256 -10.52 7.32 16.57
CA PRO A 256 -9.62 8.43 16.87
C PRO A 256 -8.13 8.10 16.60
N GLN A 257 -7.69 6.87 16.89
CA GLN A 257 -6.32 6.43 16.61
C GLN A 257 -6.07 6.32 15.10
N ILE A 258 -7.02 5.73 14.37
CA ILE A 258 -6.96 5.58 12.91
C ILE A 258 -6.90 6.96 12.24
N ARG A 259 -7.74 7.91 12.67
CA ARG A 259 -7.74 9.28 12.13
C ARG A 259 -6.44 10.04 12.44
N ARG A 260 -5.83 9.84 13.61
CA ARG A 260 -4.49 10.40 13.89
C ARG A 260 -3.43 9.79 12.99
N LEU A 261 -3.46 8.48 12.76
CA LEU A 261 -2.52 7.80 11.88
C LEU A 261 -2.64 8.33 10.44
N TRP A 262 -3.87 8.42 9.94
CA TRP A 262 -4.21 9.02 8.65
C TRP A 262 -3.62 10.43 8.48
N ASN A 263 -3.90 11.32 9.43
CA ASN A 263 -3.41 12.70 9.39
C ASN A 263 -1.88 12.77 9.45
N ASN A 264 -1.23 11.93 10.27
CA ASN A 264 0.22 11.89 10.36
C ASN A 264 0.88 11.44 9.05
N TRP A 265 0.37 10.38 8.42
CA TRP A 265 0.91 9.85 7.17
C TRP A 265 0.69 10.80 6.01
N LEU A 266 -0.51 11.37 5.88
CA LEU A 266 -0.77 12.37 4.86
C LEU A 266 0.07 13.62 5.06
N SER A 267 0.24 14.10 6.29
CA SER A 267 1.13 15.23 6.59
C SER A 267 2.58 14.94 6.20
N ALA A 268 3.11 13.77 6.58
CA ALA A 268 4.46 13.35 6.21
C ALA A 268 4.65 13.17 4.69
N ALA A 269 3.59 12.81 3.96
CA ALA A 269 3.59 12.71 2.51
C ALA A 269 3.38 14.06 1.79
N GLY A 270 3.19 15.17 2.52
CA GLY A 270 2.92 16.50 1.94
C GLY A 270 1.47 16.73 1.53
N LEU A 271 0.54 15.93 2.06
CA LEU A 271 -0.89 15.86 1.71
C LEU A 271 -1.80 16.34 2.85
N ALA A 272 -1.26 17.13 3.79
CA ALA A 272 -2.00 17.59 4.97
C ALA A 272 -3.30 18.32 4.62
N GLU A 273 -3.34 19.03 3.49
CA GLU A 273 -4.49 19.85 3.08
C GLU A 273 -5.75 19.02 2.81
N VAL A 274 -5.60 17.78 2.32
CA VAL A 274 -6.72 16.90 1.99
C VAL A 274 -7.04 15.89 3.10
N ALA A 275 -6.31 15.91 4.20
CA ALA A 275 -6.42 14.89 5.25
C ALA A 275 -7.78 14.88 5.97
N ASP A 276 -8.44 16.03 6.09
CA ASP A 276 -9.75 16.15 6.73
C ASP A 276 -10.92 15.93 5.76
N ALA A 277 -10.67 15.64 4.48
CA ALA A 277 -11.73 15.33 3.53
C ALA A 277 -12.49 14.05 3.92
N PRO A 278 -13.79 13.94 3.58
CA PRO A 278 -14.55 12.72 3.84
C PRO A 278 -14.00 11.57 3.00
N VAL A 279 -13.83 10.39 3.61
CA VAL A 279 -13.54 9.14 2.88
C VAL A 279 -14.87 8.60 2.38
N VAL A 280 -15.10 8.74 1.06
CA VAL A 280 -16.33 8.30 0.38
C VAL A 280 -16.30 6.79 0.16
N GLY A 281 -15.11 6.25 -0.13
CA GLY A 281 -14.89 4.82 -0.22
C GLY A 281 -14.68 4.27 -1.63
N ALA A 282 -14.93 2.98 -1.78
CA ALA A 282 -14.69 2.25 -3.02
C ALA A 282 -15.66 2.69 -4.13
N VAL A 283 -15.10 3.07 -5.28
CA VAL A 283 -15.88 3.23 -6.51
C VAL A 283 -15.96 1.90 -7.24
N VAL A 284 -17.14 1.60 -7.78
CA VAL A 284 -17.35 0.43 -8.64
C VAL A 284 -17.39 0.95 -10.08
N PRO A 285 -16.35 0.73 -10.89
CA PRO A 285 -16.37 1.10 -12.30
C PRO A 285 -17.49 0.34 -13.01
N GLU A 286 -18.22 1.01 -13.89
CA GLU A 286 -19.18 0.32 -14.74
C GLU A 286 -18.44 -0.55 -15.79
N PRO A 287 -18.94 -1.75 -16.10
CA PRO A 287 -18.29 -2.69 -17.01
C PRO A 287 -18.35 -2.30 -18.49
#